data_AF-A0A7W1UPC1-F1
#
_entry.id   AF-A0A7W1UPC1-F1
#
_cell.length_a   1.000
_cell.length_b   1.000
_cell.length_c   1.000
_cell.angle_alpha   90.00
_cell.angle_beta   90.00
_cell.angle_gamma   90.00
#
_symmetry.space_group_name_H-M   'P 1'
#
loop_
_entity.id
_entity.type
_entity.pdbx_description
1 polymer ?
#
loop_
_entity_poly.entity_id
_entity_poly.type
_entity_poly.pdbx_seq_one_letter_code
_entity_poly.pdbx_strand_id
1 'polypeptide(L)'
;MKTKRGQLKKGFFVLFIIAAIILTGYLRDSVFKTINALLRAWDLDQDYPLPAYMSFLNTYEYDTIVRIKWLLTFAVSILYFSITLITIKILFNQKKYLKITVFTYAGILLFSALFIGIGFMFSSLSEKMYGFARYLMGMAQSPIILMILIPAFKISEKENKKTTIL
;
A
#
# COMPACT_ATOMS: atom_id res chain seq x y z
N MET A 1 33.31 9.27 11.77
CA MET A 1 32.65 10.60 11.76
C MET A 1 31.67 10.68 10.58
N LYS A 2 30.34 10.64 10.81
CA LYS A 2 29.38 10.87 9.71
C LYS A 2 29.38 12.38 9.41
N THR A 3 29.77 12.77 8.19
CA THR A 3 29.83 14.19 7.78
C THR A 3 28.44 14.85 7.88
N LYS A 4 28.35 16.04 8.50
CA LYS A 4 27.09 16.82 8.65
C LYS A 4 26.28 16.93 7.35
N ARG A 5 26.97 17.04 6.21
CA ARG A 5 26.37 17.10 4.85
C ARG A 5 25.60 15.82 4.48
N GLY A 6 26.06 14.64 4.92
CA GLY A 6 25.38 13.37 4.71
C GLY A 6 24.14 13.17 5.59
N GLN A 7 24.12 13.78 6.78
CA GLN A 7 22.94 13.77 7.65
C GLN A 7 21.84 14.73 7.14
N LEU A 8 22.21 15.90 6.63
CA LEU A 8 21.28 16.87 6.05
C LEU A 8 20.53 16.31 4.83
N LYS A 9 21.25 15.63 3.93
CA LYS A 9 20.66 14.94 2.76
C LYS A 9 19.68 13.84 3.16
N LYS A 10 19.97 13.10 4.23
CA LYS A 10 19.05 12.08 4.77
C LYS A 10 17.79 12.70 5.35
N GLY A 11 17.89 13.80 6.08
CA GLY A 11 16.73 14.51 6.63
C GLY A 11 15.79 15.03 5.54
N PHE A 12 16.35 15.71 4.53
CA PHE A 12 15.58 16.17 3.38
C PHE A 12 14.90 15.02 2.62
N PHE A 13 15.62 13.92 2.40
CA PHE A 13 15.05 12.75 1.72
C PHE A 13 13.92 12.09 2.52
N VAL A 14 14.02 12.03 3.85
CA VAL A 14 12.95 11.51 4.70
C VAL A 14 11.71 12.41 4.63
N LEU A 15 11.88 13.74 4.67
CA LEU A 15 10.78 14.69 4.49
C LEU A 15 10.12 14.53 3.12
N PHE A 16 10.93 14.35 2.07
CA PHE A 16 10.43 14.08 0.73
C PHE A 16 9.61 12.79 0.67
N ILE A 17 10.08 11.68 1.28
CA ILE A 17 9.30 10.44 1.37
C ILE A 17 7.98 10.66 2.10
N ILE A 18 7.99 11.39 3.22
CA ILE A 18 6.77 11.66 4.00
C ILE A 18 5.76 12.43 3.12
N ALA A 19 6.21 13.48 2.44
CA ALA A 19 5.36 14.22 1.50
C ALA A 19 4.84 13.32 0.38
N ALA A 20 5.69 12.48 -0.22
CA ALA A 20 5.31 11.54 -1.26
C ALA A 20 4.26 10.53 -0.76
N ILE A 21 4.39 10.01 0.46
CA ILE A 21 3.44 9.09 1.10
C ILE A 21 2.08 9.76 1.28
N ILE A 22 2.06 11.00 1.79
CA ILE A 22 0.82 11.75 2.04
C ILE A 22 0.10 12.04 0.72
N LEU A 23 0.83 12.57 -0.27
CA LEU A 23 0.27 12.90 -1.58
C LEU A 23 -0.25 11.64 -2.30
N THR A 24 0.54 10.57 -2.31
CA THR A 24 0.14 9.29 -2.90
C THR A 24 -1.10 8.73 -2.20
N GLY A 25 -1.16 8.82 -0.86
CA GLY A 25 -2.28 8.34 -0.08
C GLY A 25 -3.56 9.10 -0.39
N TYR A 26 -3.49 10.42 -0.46
CA TYR A 26 -4.63 11.27 -0.83
C TYR A 26 -5.12 10.98 -2.25
N LEU A 27 -4.21 10.96 -3.24
CA LEU A 27 -4.55 10.69 -4.64
C LEU A 27 -5.17 9.30 -4.80
N ARG A 28 -4.55 8.29 -4.18
CA ARG A 28 -5.08 6.92 -4.13
C ARG A 28 -6.50 6.93 -3.58
N ASP A 29 -6.71 7.48 -2.39
CA ASP A 29 -8.02 7.44 -1.74
C ASP A 29 -9.10 8.15 -2.57
N SER A 30 -8.79 9.33 -3.11
CA SER A 30 -9.67 10.07 -4.02
C SER A 30 -10.05 9.21 -5.24
N VAL A 31 -9.05 8.63 -5.92
CA VAL A 31 -9.29 7.84 -7.14
C VAL A 31 -10.11 6.59 -6.86
N PHE A 32 -9.74 5.81 -5.83
CA PHE A 32 -10.47 4.60 -5.51
C PHE A 32 -11.88 4.89 -5.03
N LYS A 33 -12.11 5.94 -4.23
CA LYS A 33 -13.47 6.31 -3.81
C LYS A 33 -14.35 6.69 -5.00
N THR A 34 -13.85 7.52 -5.92
CA THR A 34 -14.59 7.91 -7.12
C THR A 34 -14.92 6.70 -8.00
N ILE A 35 -13.95 5.83 -8.27
CA ILE A 35 -14.20 4.61 -9.08
C ILE A 35 -15.22 3.68 -8.41
N ASN A 36 -15.11 3.47 -7.09
CA ASN A 36 -16.08 2.60 -6.39
C ASN A 36 -17.46 3.24 -6.31
N ALA A 37 -17.56 4.56 -6.18
CA ALA A 37 -18.84 5.26 -6.19
C ALA A 37 -19.52 5.17 -7.56
N LEU A 38 -18.75 5.34 -8.65
CA LEU A 38 -19.25 5.15 -10.01
C LEU A 38 -19.78 3.72 -10.24
N LEU A 39 -18.97 2.71 -9.92
CA LEU A 39 -19.38 1.30 -10.05
C LEU A 39 -20.63 0.98 -9.24
N ARG A 40 -20.71 1.49 -8.00
CA ARG A 40 -21.87 1.29 -7.13
C ARG A 40 -23.13 2.00 -7.66
N ALA A 41 -22.98 3.17 -8.27
CA ALA A 41 -24.09 3.88 -8.88
C ALA A 41 -24.64 3.10 -10.08
N TRP A 42 -23.76 2.55 -10.91
CA TRP A 42 -24.14 1.63 -11.99
C TRP A 42 -24.81 0.34 -11.48
N ASP A 43 -24.32 -0.25 -10.39
CA ASP A 43 -24.97 -1.42 -9.76
C ASP A 43 -26.39 -1.12 -9.22
N LEU A 44 -26.74 0.16 -9.02
CA LEU A 44 -28.01 0.62 -8.46
C LEU A 44 -28.89 1.37 -9.48
N ASP A 45 -28.52 1.39 -10.76
CA ASP A 45 -29.16 2.20 -11.81
C ASP A 45 -29.30 3.68 -11.43
N GLN A 46 -28.25 4.25 -10.83
CA GLN A 46 -28.17 5.66 -10.44
C GLN A 46 -27.08 6.41 -11.24
N ASP A 47 -27.33 7.69 -11.50
CA ASP A 47 -26.32 8.58 -12.04
C ASP A 47 -25.33 9.04 -10.96
N TYR A 48 -24.04 9.09 -11.32
CA TYR A 48 -22.99 9.61 -10.45
C TYR A 48 -22.17 10.69 -11.18
N PRO A 49 -22.25 11.97 -10.76
CA PRO A 49 -21.49 13.04 -11.38
C PRO A 49 -20.00 12.89 -11.06
N LEU A 50 -19.20 12.59 -12.08
CA LEU A 50 -17.76 12.48 -11.94
C LEU A 50 -17.08 13.86 -11.84
N PRO A 51 -16.05 14.01 -11.00
CA PRO A 51 -15.18 15.17 -11.04
C PRO A 51 -14.53 15.35 -12.43
N ALA A 52 -14.23 16.60 -12.81
CA ALA A 52 -13.69 16.92 -14.14
C ALA A 52 -12.44 16.08 -14.52
N TYR A 53 -11.50 15.88 -13.58
CA TYR A 53 -10.29 15.09 -13.79
C TYR A 53 -10.53 13.58 -13.97
N MET A 54 -11.75 13.10 -13.70
CA MET A 54 -12.19 11.72 -13.88
C MET A 54 -13.29 11.54 -14.92
N SER A 55 -13.78 12.63 -15.52
CA SER A 55 -14.90 12.60 -16.48
C SER A 55 -14.65 11.64 -17.66
N PHE A 56 -13.39 11.42 -18.02
CA PHE A 56 -12.98 10.44 -19.03
C PHE A 56 -13.37 8.99 -18.69
N LEU A 57 -13.70 8.67 -17.44
CA LEU A 57 -14.18 7.33 -17.06
C LEU A 57 -15.59 7.04 -17.58
N ASN A 58 -16.41 8.08 -17.84
CA ASN A 58 -17.75 7.91 -18.39
C ASN A 58 -17.76 7.38 -19.84
N THR A 59 -16.63 7.42 -20.54
CA THR A 59 -16.54 6.88 -21.91
C THR A 59 -16.25 5.38 -21.92
N TYR A 60 -16.02 4.75 -20.77
CA TYR A 60 -15.71 3.33 -20.66
C TYR A 60 -16.89 2.54 -20.08
N GLU A 61 -17.02 1.30 -20.54
CA GLU A 61 -18.00 0.35 -20.01
C GLU A 61 -17.63 -0.16 -18.60
N TYR A 62 -18.63 -0.69 -17.90
CA TYR A 62 -18.52 -1.25 -16.55
C TYR A 62 -17.30 -2.16 -16.35
N ASP A 63 -17.16 -3.18 -17.20
CA ASP A 63 -16.08 -4.16 -17.11
C ASP A 63 -14.69 -3.54 -17.30
N THR A 64 -14.60 -2.51 -18.14
CA THR A 64 -13.35 -1.80 -18.39
C THR A 64 -12.94 -1.01 -17.14
N ILE A 65 -13.89 -0.34 -16.48
CA ILE A 65 -13.64 0.36 -15.21
C ILE A 65 -13.23 -0.61 -14.09
N VAL A 66 -13.86 -1.78 -14.03
CA VAL A 66 -13.47 -2.85 -13.08
C VAL A 66 -12.02 -3.28 -13.33
N ARG A 67 -11.61 -3.51 -14.58
CA ARG A 67 -10.22 -3.87 -14.92
C ARG A 67 -9.23 -2.75 -14.59
N ILE A 68 -9.57 -1.50 -14.90
CA ILE A 68 -8.76 -0.32 -14.55
C ILE A 68 -8.55 -0.24 -13.03
N LYS A 69 -9.60 -0.45 -12.23
CA LYS A 69 -9.52 -0.48 -10.77
C LYS A 69 -8.53 -1.54 -10.28
N TRP A 70 -8.55 -2.75 -10.85
CA TRP A 70 -7.63 -3.82 -10.48
C TRP A 70 -6.19 -3.54 -10.91
N LEU A 71 -5.99 -3.00 -12.11
CA LEU A 71 -4.67 -2.56 -12.57
C LEU A 71 -4.09 -1.47 -11.67
N LEU A 72 -4.91 -0.48 -11.30
CA LEU A 72 -4.52 0.58 -10.38
C LEU A 72 -4.19 0.03 -8.98
N THR A 73 -4.95 -0.97 -8.51
CA THR A 73 -4.69 -1.66 -7.24
C THR A 73 -3.28 -2.24 -7.26
N PHE A 74 -2.92 -2.95 -8.32
CA PHE A 74 -1.58 -3.50 -8.47
C PHE A 74 -0.49 -2.43 -8.57
N ALA A 75 -0.70 -1.39 -9.39
CA ALA A 75 0.25 -0.30 -9.58
C ALA A 75 0.54 0.46 -8.26
N VAL A 76 -0.50 0.78 -7.49
CA VAL A 76 -0.36 1.44 -6.20
C VAL A 76 0.32 0.53 -5.17
N SER A 77 0.04 -0.78 -5.18
CA SER A 77 0.73 -1.74 -4.31
C SER A 77 2.25 -1.77 -4.60
N ILE A 78 2.64 -1.79 -5.88
CA ILE A 78 4.07 -1.73 -6.29
C ILE A 78 4.70 -0.42 -5.84
N LEU A 79 3.99 0.70 -5.99
CA LEU A 79 4.47 2.01 -5.58
C LEU A 79 4.77 2.05 -4.07
N TYR A 80 3.82 1.63 -3.23
CA TYR A 80 4.02 1.61 -1.77
C TYR A 80 5.09 0.59 -1.33
N PHE A 81 5.16 -0.56 -1.99
CA PHE A 81 6.22 -1.53 -1.76
C PHE A 81 7.61 -0.92 -2.06
N SER A 82 7.75 -0.23 -3.19
CA SER A 82 8.99 0.43 -3.61
C SER A 82 9.39 1.54 -2.64
N ILE A 83 8.44 2.39 -2.23
CA ILE A 83 8.65 3.43 -1.22
C ILE A 83 9.14 2.79 0.09
N THR A 84 8.52 1.69 0.52
CA THR A 84 8.89 0.98 1.75
C THR A 84 10.31 0.43 1.65
N LEU A 85 10.65 -0.28 0.57
CA LEU A 85 11.99 -0.83 0.37
C LEU A 85 13.08 0.26 0.36
N ILE A 86 12.85 1.35 -0.38
CA ILE A 86 13.79 2.48 -0.46
C ILE A 86 14.00 3.09 0.93
N THR A 87 12.91 3.30 1.67
CA THR A 87 12.97 3.89 3.02
C THR A 87 13.73 3.00 3.98
N ILE A 88 13.41 1.69 4.04
CA ILE A 88 14.12 0.74 4.91
C ILE A 88 15.60 0.62 4.54
N LYS A 89 15.93 0.61 3.23
CA LYS A 89 17.32 0.59 2.75
C LYS A 89 18.11 1.81 3.24
N ILE A 90 17.50 3.00 3.22
CA ILE A 90 18.18 4.24 3.60
C ILE A 90 18.33 4.40 5.11
N LEU A 91 17.32 3.98 5.87
CA LEU A 91 17.29 4.10 7.32
C LEU A 91 18.24 3.09 7.98
N PHE A 92 18.16 1.82 7.59
CA PHE A 92 18.86 0.74 8.29
C PHE A 92 20.02 0.15 7.48
N ASN A 93 19.95 0.17 6.15
CA ASN A 93 20.98 -0.38 5.26
C ASN A 93 21.40 -1.84 5.57
N GLN A 94 20.47 -2.67 6.07
CA GLN A 94 20.71 -4.08 6.34
C GLN A 94 19.88 -4.99 5.44
N LYS A 95 20.52 -6.00 4.81
CA LYS A 95 19.83 -6.98 3.94
C LYS A 95 18.74 -7.76 4.67
N LYS A 96 18.91 -8.04 5.97
CA LYS A 96 17.91 -8.73 6.82
C LYS A 96 16.56 -7.98 6.82
N TYR A 97 16.59 -6.68 7.04
CA TYR A 97 15.37 -5.86 7.11
C TYR A 97 14.68 -5.71 5.75
N LEU A 98 15.45 -5.68 4.65
CA LEU A 98 14.87 -5.73 3.31
C LEU A 98 14.17 -7.06 3.06
N LYS A 99 14.78 -8.20 3.42
CA LYS A 99 14.13 -9.52 3.31
C LYS A 99 12.84 -9.58 4.11
N ILE A 100 12.84 -9.11 5.36
CA ILE A 100 11.61 -9.06 6.18
C ILE A 100 10.53 -8.22 5.49
N THR A 101 10.90 -7.04 4.95
CA THR A 101 9.96 -6.19 4.21
C THR A 101 9.33 -6.92 3.01
N VAL A 102 10.14 -7.63 2.22
CA VAL A 102 9.64 -8.45 1.10
C VAL A 102 8.70 -9.55 1.59
N PHE A 103 9.08 -10.28 2.64
CA PHE A 103 8.23 -11.32 3.21
C PHE A 103 6.92 -10.78 3.78
N THR A 104 6.92 -9.59 4.38
CA THR A 104 5.69 -8.94 4.87
C THR A 104 4.73 -8.66 3.70
N TYR A 105 5.21 -8.06 2.61
CA TYR A 105 4.36 -7.80 1.44
C TYR A 105 3.90 -9.08 0.74
N ALA A 106 4.80 -10.06 0.57
CA ALA A 106 4.44 -11.36 0.02
C ALA A 106 3.38 -12.07 0.88
N GLY A 107 3.52 -12.02 2.21
CA GLY A 107 2.53 -12.55 3.14
C GLY A 107 1.17 -11.89 2.97
N ILE A 108 1.11 -10.56 2.90
CA ILE A 108 -0.16 -9.82 2.69
C ILE A 108 -0.84 -10.25 1.39
N LEU A 109 -0.07 -10.34 0.29
CA LEU A 109 -0.61 -10.76 -1.01
C LEU A 109 -1.11 -12.22 -0.97
N LEU A 110 -0.34 -13.12 -0.36
CA LEU A 110 -0.72 -14.53 -0.21
C LEU A 110 -1.98 -14.69 0.62
N PHE A 111 -2.08 -14.02 1.77
CA PHE A 111 -3.29 -14.04 2.59
C PHE A 111 -4.48 -13.45 1.83
N SER A 112 -4.30 -12.32 1.15
CA SER A 112 -5.37 -11.70 0.37
C SER A 112 -5.89 -12.62 -0.74
N ALA A 113 -5.00 -13.28 -1.48
CA ALA A 113 -5.35 -14.28 -2.48
C ALA A 113 -6.06 -15.50 -1.86
N LEU A 114 -5.60 -15.98 -0.70
CA LEU A 114 -6.22 -17.08 0.03
C LEU A 114 -7.65 -16.74 0.44
N PHE A 115 -7.91 -15.54 0.97
CA PHE A 115 -9.27 -15.12 1.34
C PHE A 115 -10.18 -15.02 0.11
N ILE A 116 -9.70 -14.45 -1.00
CA ILE A 116 -10.46 -14.45 -2.26
C ILE A 116 -10.78 -15.89 -2.70
N GLY A 117 -9.80 -16.81 -2.64
CA GLY A 117 -9.98 -18.21 -2.96
C GLY A 117 -11.04 -18.91 -2.10
N ILE A 118 -11.03 -18.66 -0.78
CA ILE A 118 -12.08 -19.17 0.12
C ILE A 118 -13.45 -18.59 -0.28
N GLY A 119 -13.52 -17.31 -0.61
CA GLY A 119 -14.76 -16.67 -1.06
C GLY A 119 -15.34 -17.29 -2.34
N PHE A 120 -14.49 -17.80 -3.23
CA PHE A 120 -14.93 -18.56 -4.41
C PHE A 120 -15.44 -19.96 -4.08
N MET A 121 -14.87 -20.63 -3.07
CA MET A 121 -15.31 -21.96 -2.65
C MET A 121 -16.60 -21.95 -1.82
N PHE A 122 -16.85 -20.87 -1.06
CA PHE A 122 -17.98 -20.75 -0.14
C PHE A 122 -18.79 -19.49 -0.45
N SER A 123 -19.86 -19.64 -1.24
CA SER A 123 -20.71 -18.54 -1.71
C SER A 123 -21.30 -17.68 -0.58
N SER A 124 -21.67 -18.30 0.55
CA SER A 124 -22.20 -17.61 1.74
C SER A 124 -21.17 -16.70 2.43
N LEU A 125 -19.88 -16.89 2.16
CA LEU A 125 -18.78 -16.11 2.73
C LEU A 125 -18.13 -15.16 1.72
N SER A 126 -18.52 -15.23 0.43
CA SER A 126 -17.85 -14.53 -0.66
C SER A 126 -17.66 -13.03 -0.40
N GLU A 127 -18.73 -12.33 -0.03
CA GLU A 127 -18.70 -10.89 0.23
C GLU A 127 -17.76 -10.54 1.41
N LYS A 128 -17.84 -11.30 2.50
CA LYS A 128 -17.00 -11.09 3.71
C LYS A 128 -15.54 -11.34 3.40
N MET A 129 -15.23 -12.42 2.70
CA MET A 129 -13.85 -12.79 2.36
C MET A 129 -13.25 -11.81 1.35
N TYR A 130 -14.04 -11.35 0.37
CA TYR A 130 -13.64 -10.28 -0.55
C TYR A 130 -13.35 -8.98 0.20
N GLY A 131 -14.22 -8.60 1.13
CA GLY A 131 -14.01 -7.44 2.00
C GLY A 131 -12.71 -7.54 2.79
N PHE A 132 -12.44 -8.70 3.40
CA PHE A 132 -11.21 -8.94 4.15
C PHE A 132 -9.96 -8.89 3.27
N ALA A 133 -9.98 -9.54 2.11
CA ALA A 133 -8.90 -9.47 1.13
C ALA A 133 -8.62 -8.02 0.71
N ARG A 134 -9.67 -7.22 0.50
CA ARG A 134 -9.57 -5.80 0.17
C ARG A 134 -8.95 -4.99 1.30
N TYR A 135 -9.24 -5.30 2.57
CA TYR A 135 -8.56 -4.68 3.71
C TYR A 135 -7.06 -4.99 3.71
N LEU A 136 -6.67 -6.24 3.46
CA LEU A 136 -5.27 -6.65 3.34
C LEU A 136 -4.55 -5.88 2.22
N MET A 137 -5.16 -5.79 1.03
CA MET A 137 -4.63 -5.00 -0.07
C MET A 137 -4.55 -3.51 0.27
N GLY A 138 -5.54 -3.00 1.01
CA GLY A 138 -5.54 -1.64 1.54
C GLY A 138 -4.31 -1.37 2.41
N MET A 139 -3.91 -2.31 3.26
CA MET A 139 -2.69 -2.18 4.06
C MET A 139 -1.43 -2.13 3.19
N ALA A 140 -1.31 -3.01 2.18
CA ALA A 140 -0.17 -3.01 1.25
C ALA A 140 -0.05 -1.70 0.45
N GLN A 141 -1.16 -1.01 0.21
CA GLN A 141 -1.27 0.27 -0.50
C GLN A 141 -1.25 1.48 0.42
N SER A 142 -0.73 1.33 1.64
CA SER A 142 -0.77 2.37 2.66
C SER A 142 0.59 2.48 3.36
N PRO A 143 0.85 3.59 4.06
CA PRO A 143 2.05 3.71 4.87
C PRO A 143 2.05 2.84 6.13
N ILE A 144 0.96 2.12 6.44
CA ILE A 144 0.83 1.32 7.67
C ILE A 144 1.98 0.32 7.80
N ILE A 145 2.36 -0.35 6.70
CA ILE A 145 3.46 -1.32 6.74
C ILE A 145 4.77 -0.66 7.14
N LEU A 146 5.06 0.51 6.58
CA LEU A 146 6.23 1.30 6.96
C LEU A 146 6.17 1.74 8.43
N MET A 147 5.00 2.17 8.90
CA MET A 147 4.77 2.59 10.29
C MET A 147 4.97 1.46 11.30
N ILE A 148 4.74 0.21 10.90
CA ILE A 148 5.00 -0.98 11.73
C ILE A 148 6.48 -1.39 11.66
N LEU A 149 7.06 -1.46 10.46
CA LEU A 149 8.40 -1.98 10.25
C LEU A 149 9.50 -1.07 10.83
N ILE A 150 9.35 0.26 10.72
CA ILE A 150 10.38 1.20 11.23
C ILE A 150 10.58 1.05 12.75
N PRO A 151 9.54 1.13 13.61
CA PRO A 151 9.70 0.89 15.04
C PRO A 151 10.24 -0.51 15.36
N ALA A 152 9.71 -1.55 14.70
CA ALA A 152 10.15 -2.93 14.92
C ALA A 152 11.65 -3.11 14.67
N PHE A 153 12.16 -2.55 13.56
CA PHE A 153 13.59 -2.63 13.24
C PHE A 153 14.45 -1.76 14.16
N LYS A 154 13.96 -0.57 14.57
CA LYS A 154 14.67 0.26 15.57
C LYS A 154 14.84 -0.46 16.90
N ILE A 155 13.80 -1.16 17.38
CA ILE A 155 13.86 -1.97 18.60
C ILE A 155 14.88 -3.09 18.42
N SER A 156 14.80 -3.83 17.30
CA SER A 156 15.75 -4.91 17.00
C SER A 156 17.22 -4.44 16.95
N GLU A 157 17.52 -3.29 16.35
CA GLU A 157 18.89 -2.74 16.36
C GLU A 157 19.35 -2.36 17.77
N LYS A 158 18.44 -1.87 18.62
CA LYS A 158 18.75 -1.49 20.01
C LYS A 158 19.05 -2.72 20.87
N GLU A 159 18.31 -3.80 20.69
CA GLU A 159 18.51 -5.06 21.41
C GLU A 159 19.82 -5.73 21.00
N ASN A 160 20.10 -5.86 19.70
CA ASN A 160 21.35 -6.46 19.22
C ASN A 160 22.59 -5.74 19.77
N LYS A 161 22.55 -4.40 19.86
CA LYS A 161 23.66 -3.61 20.44
C LYS A 161 23.87 -3.88 21.92
N LYS A 162 22.83 -4.14 22.70
CA LYS A 162 22.97 -4.47 24.13
C LYS A 162 23.65 -5.82 24.33
N THR A 163 23.29 -6.82 23.51
CA THR A 163 23.85 -8.17 23.61
C THR A 163 25.32 -8.25 23.20
N THR A 164 25.83 -7.34 22.36
CA THR A 164 27.26 -7.31 21.97
C THR A 164 28.16 -6.62 23.00
N ILE A 165 27.60 -5.94 23.99
CA ILE A 165 28.36 -5.19 25.01
C ILE A 165 28.48 -5.98 26.34
N LEU A 166 27.75 -7.09 26.47
CA LEU A 166 27.85 -8.06 27.56
C LEU A 166 28.74 -9.24 27.13
#